data_AF-A0AA96THA5-F1
#
_entry.id   AF-A0AA96THA5-F1
#
_cell.length_a   1.000
_cell.length_b   1.000
_cell.length_c   1.000
_cell.angle_alpha   90.00
_cell.angle_beta   90.00
_cell.angle_gamma   90.00
#
_symmetry.space_group_name_H-M   'P 1'
#
loop_
_entity.id
_entity.type
_entity.pdbx_description
1 polymer ?
#
loop_
_entity_poly.entity_id
_entity_poly.type
_entity_poly.pdbx_seq_one_letter_code
_entity_poly.pdbx_strand_id
1 'polypeptide(L)'
;MAAGLGTLNHTGLTVEALRARGLEPAGLVVGSWPAEPGMAERCNLADLPRVGVPLLGSVPAGAGRLPPEHFRAAAGGWLPSPAW
;
A
#
# COMPACT_ATOMS: atom_id res chain seq x y z
N MET A 1 4.27 -2.22 7.52
CA MET A 1 5.46 -1.43 7.18
C MET A 1 5.04 0.02 7.06
N ALA A 2 5.67 0.92 7.82
CA ALA A 2 5.44 2.37 7.67
C ALA A 2 6.07 2.86 6.37
N ALA A 3 5.46 3.85 5.71
CA ALA A 3 5.92 4.44 4.46
C ALA A 3 7.15 5.36 4.68
N GLY A 4 8.28 4.80 5.12
CA GLY A 4 9.55 5.52 5.38
C GLY A 4 10.55 5.49 4.21
N LEU A 5 11.66 6.23 4.35
CA LEU A 5 12.79 6.24 3.38
C LEU A 5 13.35 4.81 3.21
N GLY A 6 13.06 4.19 2.07
CA GLY A 6 13.42 2.80 1.75
C GLY A 6 12.27 1.97 1.18
N THR A 7 11.02 2.39 1.38
CA THR A 7 9.85 1.66 0.86
C THR A 7 9.77 1.66 -0.66
N LEU A 8 10.15 2.76 -1.32
CA LEU A 8 10.18 2.82 -2.79
C LEU A 8 11.17 1.81 -3.38
N ASN A 9 12.37 1.71 -2.78
CA ASN A 9 13.42 0.82 -3.27
C ASN A 9 13.06 -0.65 -3.07
N HIS A 10 12.57 -1.00 -1.87
CA HIS A 10 12.11 -2.35 -1.58
C HIS A 10 10.91 -2.76 -2.46
N THR A 11 9.99 -1.83 -2.71
CA THR A 11 8.83 -2.05 -3.58
C THR A 11 9.27 -2.27 -5.03
N GLY A 12 10.16 -1.41 -5.55
CA GLY A 12 10.73 -1.55 -6.90
C GLY A 12 11.42 -2.90 -7.11
N LEU A 13 12.32 -3.28 -6.19
CA LEU A 13 13.01 -4.58 -6.25
C LEU A 13 12.05 -5.78 -6.20
N THR A 14 10.96 -5.68 -5.43
CA THR A 14 9.96 -6.74 -5.36
C THR A 14 9.17 -6.84 -6.67
N VAL A 15 8.77 -5.72 -7.26
CA VAL A 15 8.07 -5.67 -8.56
C VAL A 15 8.96 -6.23 -9.66
N GLU A 16 10.23 -5.84 -9.71
CA GLU A 16 11.20 -6.39 -10.66
C GLU A 16 11.38 -7.90 -10.49
N ALA A 17 11.50 -8.38 -9.25
CA ALA A 17 11.63 -9.79 -8.96
C ALA A 17 10.40 -10.62 -9.39
N LEU A 18 9.18 -10.08 -9.24
CA LEU A 18 7.96 -10.73 -9.73
C LEU A 18 7.94 -10.79 -11.26
N ARG A 19 8.23 -9.66 -11.93
CA ARG A 19 8.28 -9.57 -13.40
C ARG A 19 9.35 -10.48 -14.01
N ALA A 20 10.52 -10.58 -13.39
CA ALA A 20 11.58 -11.49 -13.81
C ALA A 20 11.15 -12.98 -13.77
N ARG A 21 10.08 -13.31 -13.04
CA ARG A 21 9.47 -14.65 -12.98
C ARG A 21 8.21 -14.78 -13.84
N GLY A 22 7.91 -13.78 -14.67
CA GLY A 22 6.70 -13.75 -15.51
C GLY A 22 5.41 -13.47 -14.76
N LEU A 23 5.49 -12.92 -13.54
CA LEU A 23 4.33 -12.57 -12.71
C LEU A 23 4.13 -11.06 -12.73
N GLU A 24 2.98 -10.59 -13.23
CA GLU A 24 2.61 -9.18 -13.17
C GLU A 24 1.86 -8.88 -11.87
N PRO A 25 2.35 -7.97 -11.01
CA PRO A 25 1.66 -7.62 -9.78
C PRO A 25 0.36 -6.87 -10.08
N ALA A 26 -0.75 -7.27 -9.45
CA ALA A 26 -2.04 -6.60 -9.59
C ALA A 26 -2.05 -5.16 -9.03
N GLY A 27 -1.11 -4.84 -8.13
CA GLY A 27 -0.95 -3.52 -7.53
C GLY A 27 -0.30 -3.55 -6.15
N LEU A 28 -0.27 -2.40 -5.51
CA LEU A 28 0.33 -2.17 -4.19
C LEU A 28 -0.71 -1.77 -3.17
N VAL A 29 -0.50 -2.19 -1.93
CA VAL A 29 -1.28 -1.75 -0.77
C VAL A 29 -0.32 -1.26 0.31
N VAL A 30 -0.55 -0.05 0.82
CA VAL A 30 0.18 0.42 2.01
C VAL A 30 -0.42 -0.24 3.24
N GLY A 31 0.31 -1.18 3.85
CA GLY A 31 -0.23 -2.01 4.93
C GLY A 31 -0.38 -1.34 6.31
N SER A 32 0.06 -0.09 6.48
CA SER A 32 -0.11 0.68 7.72
C SER A 32 0.04 2.17 7.47
N TRP A 33 -1.08 2.86 7.30
CA TRP A 33 -1.16 4.29 7.05
C TRP A 33 -1.47 5.06 8.35
N PRO A 34 -0.59 5.96 8.80
CA PRO A 34 -0.82 6.72 10.03
C PRO A 34 -1.99 7.69 9.89
N ALA A 35 -2.69 7.95 11.00
CA ALA A 35 -3.77 8.95 11.03
C ALA A 35 -3.25 10.38 10.74
N GLU A 36 -2.02 10.66 11.19
CA GLU A 36 -1.30 11.91 10.95
C GLU A 36 -0.01 11.61 10.17
N PRO A 37 -0.06 11.53 8.82
CA PRO A 37 1.13 11.29 8.03
C PRO A 37 2.10 12.47 8.12
N GLY A 38 3.40 12.18 8.17
CA GLY A 38 4.45 13.18 8.03
C GLY A 38 4.71 13.53 6.56
N MET A 39 5.75 14.34 6.33
CA MET A 39 6.15 14.70 4.96
C MET A 39 6.63 13.48 4.16
N ALA A 40 7.42 12.61 4.80
CA ALA A 40 7.99 11.43 4.15
C ALA A 40 6.90 10.46 3.67
N GLU A 41 5.87 10.21 4.50
CA GLU A 41 4.77 9.32 4.15
C GLU A 41 3.96 9.87 2.97
N ARG A 42 3.70 11.18 2.94
CA ARG A 42 3.00 11.84 1.83
C ARG A 42 3.81 11.80 0.54
N CYS A 43 5.11 12.11 0.59
CA CYS A 43 5.99 12.03 -0.57
C CYS A 43 6.05 10.60 -1.12
N ASN A 44 6.27 9.62 -0.24
CA ASN A 44 6.31 8.22 -0.63
C ASN A 44 5.01 7.76 -1.28
N LEU A 45 3.84 8.13 -0.73
CA LEU A 45 2.55 7.76 -1.32
C LEU A 45 2.39 8.30 -2.75
N ALA A 46 2.79 9.55 -2.98
CA ALA A 46 2.76 10.17 -4.30
C ALA A 46 3.74 9.52 -5.29
N ASP A 47 4.86 9.00 -4.79
CA ASP A 47 5.91 8.37 -5.60
C ASP A 47 5.68 6.88 -5.87
N LEU A 48 4.88 6.18 -5.07
CA LEU A 48 4.64 4.74 -5.22
C LEU A 48 4.17 4.32 -6.63
N PRO A 49 3.27 5.05 -7.33
CA PRO A 49 2.89 4.69 -8.70
C PRO A 49 4.06 4.67 -9.69
N ARG A 50 5.18 5.35 -9.39
CA ARG A 50 6.37 5.38 -10.27
C ARG A 50 7.08 4.03 -10.38
N VAL A 51 6.81 3.07 -9.49
CA VAL A 51 7.34 1.70 -9.60
C VAL A 51 6.63 0.85 -10.68
N GLY A 52 5.66 1.44 -11.38
CA GLY A 52 5.03 0.84 -12.57
C GLY A 52 3.92 -0.16 -12.24
N VAL A 53 3.33 -0.10 -11.05
CA VAL A 53 2.18 -0.89 -10.60
C VAL A 53 1.18 0.03 -9.88
N PRO A 54 -0.14 -0.20 -10.01
CA PRO A 54 -1.14 0.70 -9.43
C PRO A 54 -1.14 0.62 -7.90
N LEU A 55 -1.30 1.77 -7.24
CA LEU A 55 -1.61 1.82 -5.81
C LEU A 55 -3.11 1.55 -5.63
N LEU A 56 -3.46 0.43 -5.00
CA LEU A 56 -4.84 -0.01 -4.80
C LEU A 56 -5.49 0.57 -3.55
N GLY A 57 -4.68 1.10 -2.62
CA GLY A 57 -5.18 1.72 -1.40
C GLY A 57 -4.22 1.58 -0.23
N SER A 58 -4.75 1.83 0.96
CA SER A 58 -3.98 1.87 2.19
C SER A 58 -4.81 1.45 3.39
N VAL A 59 -4.24 0.57 4.21
CA VAL A 59 -4.85 0.08 5.45
C VAL A 59 -4.44 1.00 6.60
N PRO A 60 -5.37 1.51 7.42
CA PRO A 60 -5.03 2.35 8.56
C PRO A 60 -4.11 1.67 9.56
N ALA A 61 -3.21 2.44 10.17
CA ALA A 61 -2.37 1.98 11.26
C ALA A 61 -3.26 1.46 12.42
N GLY A 62 -2.90 0.31 12.96
CA GLY A 62 -3.67 -0.33 14.04
C GLY A 62 -4.91 -1.09 13.56
N ALA A 63 -5.19 -1.20 12.25
CA ALA A 63 -6.33 -1.97 11.74
C ALA A 63 -6.39 -3.40 12.28
N GLY A 64 -5.23 -4.07 12.46
CA GLY A 64 -5.16 -5.42 13.04
C GLY A 64 -5.60 -5.53 14.51
N ARG A 65 -5.84 -4.41 15.19
CA ARG A 65 -6.37 -4.36 16.57
C ARG A 65 -7.86 -4.04 16.64
N LEU A 66 -8.49 -3.76 15.50
CA LEU A 66 -9.92 -3.49 15.46
C LEU A 66 -10.71 -4.76 15.81
N PRO A 67 -11.83 -4.62 16.53
CA PRO A 67 -12.80 -5.70 16.64
C PRO A 67 -13.26 -6.18 15.26
N PRO A 68 -13.59 -7.47 15.09
CA PRO A 68 -13.94 -8.03 13.79
C PRO A 68 -15.07 -7.30 13.04
N GLU A 69 -16.08 -6.82 13.75
CA GLU A 69 -17.19 -6.05 13.18
C GLU A 69 -16.75 -4.67 12.66
N HIS A 70 -15.89 -3.97 13.41
CA HIS A 70 -15.34 -2.68 13.02
C HIS A 70 -14.38 -2.81 11.84
N PHE A 71 -13.56 -3.86 11.82
CA PHE A 71 -12.67 -4.15 10.69
C PHE A 71 -13.47 -4.37 9.40
N ARG A 72 -14.49 -5.25 9.43
CA ARG A 72 -15.31 -5.56 8.24
C ARG A 72 -16.05 -4.34 7.70
N ALA A 73 -16.59 -3.52 8.59
CA ALA A 73 -17.30 -2.30 8.19
C ALA A 73 -16.39 -1.29 7.50
N ALA A 74 -15.13 -1.16 7.93
CA ALA A 74 -14.20 -0.18 7.40
C ALA A 74 -13.38 -0.70 6.19
N ALA A 75 -13.14 -2.01 6.09
CA ALA A 75 -12.21 -2.59 5.11
C ALA A 75 -12.54 -2.27 3.65
N GLY A 76 -13.82 -2.21 3.28
CA GLY A 76 -14.25 -1.87 1.92
C GLY A 76 -13.85 -0.45 1.49
N GLY A 77 -13.63 0.46 2.44
CA GLY A 77 -13.17 1.83 2.16
C GLY A 77 -11.64 1.99 2.04
N TRP A 78 -10.86 0.98 2.44
CA TRP A 78 -9.39 1.06 2.43
C TRP A 78 -8.78 0.71 1.08
N LEU A 79 -9.50 -0.11 0.31
CA LEU A 79 -9.13 -0.60 -1.01
C LEU A 79 -10.26 -0.21 -1.97
N PRO A 80 -10.35 1.07 -2.38
CA PRO A 80 -11.34 1.47 -3.39
C PRO A 80 -11.20 0.53 -4.58
N SER A 81 -12.30 -0.13 -4.94
CA SER A 81 -12.31 -1.25 -5.88
C SER A 81 -11.43 -0.96 -7.09
N PRO A 82 -10.51 -1.87 -7.47
CA PRO A 82 -9.73 -1.67 -8.67
C PRO A 82 -10.65 -1.71 -9.89
N ALA A 83 -10.40 -0.86 -10.88
CA ALA A 83 -11.22 -0.75 -12.09
C ALA A 83 -10.86 -1.79 -13.17
N TRP A 84 -10.73 -3.07 -12.78
CA TRP A 84 -10.54 -4.19 -13.72
C TRP A 84 -11.85 -4.85 -14.12
#